data_AF-A0A8C4SVM9-F1
#
_entry.id   AF-A0A8C4SVM9-F1
#
_cell.length_a   1.000
_cell.length_b   1.000
_cell.length_c   1.000
_cell.angle_alpha   90.00
_cell.angle_beta   90.00
_cell.angle_gamma   90.00
#
_symmetry.space_group_name_H-M   'P 1'
#
loop_
_entity.id
_entity.type
_entity.pdbx_description
1 polymer ?
#
loop_
_entity_poly.entity_id
_entity_poly.type
_entity_poly.pdbx_seq_one_letter_code
_entity_poly.pdbx_strand_id
1 'polypeptide(L)'
;NFCSKLWGKKHFSITLIKHNVSFILGQCGFPESYPDISLLEKFQTENEFPEGHEVLYQCSPGFQQTNGTANSICKDGKWTAVQVTCERKYKVCC
;
A
#
# COMPACT_ATOMS: atom_id res chain seq x y z
N ASN A 1 33.71 -13.52 -22.40
CA ASN A 1 33.55 -14.24 -21.12
C ASN A 1 32.08 -14.26 -20.76
N PHE A 2 31.34 -15.19 -21.38
CA PHE A 2 29.89 -15.29 -21.38
C PHE A 2 29.51 -16.55 -20.62
N CYS A 3 28.84 -16.42 -19.47
CA CYS A 3 28.23 -17.56 -18.79
C CYS A 3 26.81 -17.74 -19.34
N SER A 4 26.72 -18.57 -20.38
CA SER A 4 25.51 -19.23 -20.89
C SER A 4 24.81 -20.05 -19.78
N LYS A 5 23.51 -20.35 -19.75
CA LYS A 5 22.29 -20.19 -20.55
C LYS A 5 21.17 -20.66 -19.57
N LEU A 6 19.91 -20.21 -19.64
CA LEU A 6 18.91 -20.77 -20.54
C LEU A 6 17.64 -19.89 -20.52
N TRP A 7 17.10 -19.67 -21.72
CA TRP A 7 15.85 -18.96 -22.03
C TRP A 7 14.59 -19.75 -21.63
N GLY A 8 13.48 -19.07 -21.32
CA GLY A 8 12.17 -19.74 -21.21
C GLY A 8 10.94 -18.90 -20.86
N LYS A 9 10.55 -17.97 -21.75
CA LYS A 9 9.19 -17.54 -22.15
C LYS A 9 7.96 -17.67 -21.19
N LYS A 10 7.22 -16.55 -21.10
CA LYS A 10 5.75 -16.34 -21.29
C LYS A 10 4.75 -17.51 -21.07
N HIS A 11 3.75 -17.21 -20.21
CA HIS A 11 2.29 -17.42 -20.33
C HIS A 11 1.68 -18.83 -20.18
N PHE A 12 0.63 -18.92 -19.34
CA PHE A 12 -0.42 -19.95 -19.22
C PHE A 12 0.02 -21.43 -19.09
N SER A 13 0.06 -21.95 -17.86
CA SER A 13 -0.27 -23.36 -17.59
C SER A 13 -0.62 -23.58 -16.11
N ILE A 14 -1.77 -24.18 -15.86
CA ILE A 14 -2.28 -24.57 -14.53
C ILE A 14 -1.45 -25.78 -14.05
N THR A 15 -0.50 -25.57 -13.14
CA THR A 15 0.20 -26.65 -12.41
C THR A 15 0.45 -26.23 -10.97
N LEU A 16 -0.04 -27.04 -10.02
CA LEU A 16 -0.05 -26.80 -8.56
C LEU A 16 1.36 -26.76 -7.95
N ILE A 17 1.99 -25.58 -7.95
CA ILE A 17 3.19 -25.30 -7.14
C ILE A 17 2.70 -24.65 -5.84
N LYS A 18 2.96 -25.33 -4.70
CA LYS A 18 2.72 -24.84 -3.33
C LYS A 18 3.56 -23.61 -3.02
N HIS A 19 3.26 -22.46 -3.64
CA HIS A 19 3.41 -21.22 -2.90
C HIS A 19 2.38 -21.32 -1.77
N ASN A 20 2.84 -21.42 -0.52
CA ASN A 20 1.98 -21.16 0.64
C ASN A 20 1.60 -19.68 0.60
N VAL A 21 0.76 -19.29 -0.36
CA VAL A 21 -0.06 -18.11 -0.22
C VAL A 21 -1.15 -18.54 0.74
N SER A 22 -0.82 -18.53 2.02
CA SER A 22 -1.79 -18.58 3.09
C SER A 22 -2.65 -17.32 2.93
N PHE A 23 -3.70 -17.42 2.12
CA PHE A 23 -4.77 -16.45 2.11
C PHE A 23 -5.52 -16.65 3.45
N ILE A 24 -4.96 -16.08 4.51
CA ILE A 24 -5.59 -16.09 5.82
C ILE A 24 -6.85 -15.23 5.70
N LEU A 25 -8.01 -15.87 5.86
CA LEU A 25 -9.29 -15.18 5.99
C LEU A 25 -9.17 -14.13 7.11
N GLY A 26 -9.20 -12.85 6.73
CA GLY A 26 -9.07 -11.70 7.65
C GLY A 26 -7.81 -10.84 7.49
N GLN A 27 -6.91 -11.13 6.54
CA GLN A 27 -5.78 -10.23 6.23
C GLN A 27 -6.14 -9.28 5.09
N CYS A 28 -5.67 -8.04 5.17
CA CYS A 28 -5.82 -7.08 4.08
C CYS A 28 -4.71 -7.22 3.05
N GLY A 29 -5.03 -6.86 1.80
CA GLY A 29 -4.02 -6.69 0.76
C GLY A 29 -3.21 -5.41 0.95
N PHE A 30 -2.34 -5.11 -0.02
CA PHE A 30 -1.65 -3.83 -0.05
C PHE A 30 -2.66 -2.67 0.01
N PRO A 31 -2.42 -1.61 0.81
CA PRO A 31 -3.35 -0.49 0.95
C PRO A 31 -3.68 0.21 -0.37
N GLU A 32 -4.88 0.78 -0.45
CA GLU A 32 -5.31 1.55 -1.62
C GLU A 32 -4.44 2.79 -1.83
N SER A 33 -4.23 3.15 -3.10
CA SER A 33 -3.59 4.41 -3.49
C SER A 33 -4.63 5.51 -3.68
N TYR A 34 -4.28 6.72 -3.25
CA TYR A 34 -5.14 7.90 -3.36
C TYR A 34 -4.42 9.00 -4.17
N PRO A 35 -5.16 9.88 -4.85
CA PRO A 35 -4.56 10.96 -5.64
C PRO A 35 -3.95 12.08 -4.77
N ASP A 36 -4.59 12.43 -3.66
CA ASP A 36 -4.22 13.60 -2.84
C ASP A 36 -3.37 13.25 -1.60
N ILE A 37 -3.28 11.96 -1.29
CA ILE A 37 -2.51 11.42 -0.17
C ILE A 37 -1.69 10.21 -0.60
N SER A 38 -0.52 10.04 -0.01
CA SER A 38 0.41 8.95 -0.27
C SER A 38 0.58 8.09 0.97
N LEU A 39 0.68 6.76 0.80
CA LEU A 39 1.01 5.85 1.89
C LEU A 39 2.40 6.19 2.44
N LEU A 40 2.56 6.22 3.77
CA LEU A 40 3.88 6.44 4.38
C LEU A 40 4.87 5.36 3.92
N GLU A 41 6.10 5.77 3.62
CA GLU A 41 7.14 4.92 3.04
C GLU A 41 7.38 3.63 3.84
N LYS A 42 7.31 3.71 5.18
CA LYS A 42 7.47 2.55 6.06
C LYS A 42 6.51 1.39 5.76
N PHE A 43 5.28 1.70 5.33
CA PHE A 43 4.27 0.69 5.00
C PHE A 43 4.36 0.23 3.54
N GLN A 44 5.06 0.96 2.67
CA GLN A 44 5.26 0.55 1.27
C GLN A 44 6.21 -0.66 1.16
N THR A 45 7.08 -0.84 2.15
CA THR A 45 7.98 -2.00 2.25
C THR A 45 7.41 -3.15 3.06
N GLU A 46 6.21 -3.00 3.64
CA GLU A 46 5.53 -4.06 4.38
C GLU A 46 4.83 -5.03 3.43
N ASN A 47 4.87 -6.32 3.79
CA ASN A 47 4.29 -7.39 2.99
C ASN A 47 3.12 -8.10 3.69
N GLU A 48 2.85 -7.78 4.96
CA GLU A 48 1.83 -8.43 5.78
C GLU A 48 0.97 -7.39 6.49
N PHE A 49 -0.35 -7.51 6.36
CA PHE A 49 -1.33 -6.59 6.95
C PHE A 49 -2.44 -7.39 7.67
N PRO A 50 -2.21 -7.81 8.92
CA PRO A 50 -3.19 -8.58 9.69
C PRO A 50 -4.45 -7.79 10.03
N GLU A 51 -5.51 -8.47 10.47
CA GLU A 51 -6.73 -7.85 11.01
C GLU A 51 -6.37 -6.87 12.14
N GLY A 52 -6.95 -5.67 12.10
CA GLY A 52 -6.65 -4.58 13.04
C GLY A 52 -5.36 -3.82 12.75
N HIS A 53 -4.58 -4.20 11.73
CA HIS A 53 -3.38 -3.46 11.33
C HIS A 53 -3.75 -2.07 10.83
N GLU A 54 -2.98 -1.07 11.26
CA GLU A 54 -3.20 0.33 10.92
C GLU A 54 -2.07 0.82 10.02
N VAL A 55 -2.45 1.45 8.91
CA VAL A 55 -1.53 2.17 8.04
C VAL A 55 -1.83 3.66 8.05
N LEU A 56 -0.79 4.46 7.84
CA LEU A 56 -0.90 5.92 7.80
C LEU A 56 -0.56 6.44 6.42
N TYR A 57 -1.23 7.53 6.07
CA TYR A 57 -1.06 8.30 4.86
C TYR A 57 -0.55 9.70 5.20
N GLN A 58 0.07 10.34 4.21
CA GLN A 58 0.51 11.71 4.28
C GLN A 58 -0.04 12.49 3.08
N CYS A 59 -0.35 13.77 3.27
CA CYS A 59 -0.71 14.65 2.16
C CYS A 59 0.44 14.75 1.15
N SER A 60 0.09 14.89 -0.12
CA SER A 60 1.06 15.11 -1.20
C SER A 60 2.00 16.30 -0.92
N PRO A 61 3.21 16.30 -1.49
CA PRO A 61 4.18 17.38 -1.30
C PRO A 61 3.57 18.77 -1.59
N GLY A 62 3.73 19.69 -0.64
CA GLY A 62 3.13 21.03 -0.73
C GLY A 62 1.74 21.16 -0.10
N PHE A 63 1.18 20.09 0.47
CA PHE A 63 -0.07 20.11 1.23
C PHE A 63 0.16 19.70 2.70
N GLN A 64 -0.74 20.11 3.58
CA GLN A 64 -0.81 19.71 4.99
C GLN A 64 -2.19 19.18 5.32
N GLN A 65 -2.24 18.22 6.24
CA GLN A 65 -3.48 17.77 6.84
C GLN A 65 -4.06 18.90 7.68
N THR A 66 -5.30 19.30 7.39
CA THR A 66 -6.03 20.33 8.16
C THR A 66 -7.22 19.77 8.91
N ASN A 67 -7.77 18.65 8.46
CA ASN A 67 -8.90 18.00 9.11
C ASN A 67 -8.92 16.49 8.89
N GLY A 68 -9.61 15.78 9.78
CA GLY A 68 -9.87 14.34 9.69
C GLY A 68 -8.66 13.47 10.06
N THR A 69 -8.70 12.19 9.68
CA THR A 69 -7.66 11.20 10.00
C THR A 69 -7.09 10.58 8.73
N ALA A 70 -5.76 10.60 8.62
CA ALA A 70 -5.01 10.02 7.51
C ALA A 70 -4.63 8.55 7.79
N ASN A 71 -5.51 7.78 8.43
CA ASN A 71 -5.27 6.38 8.76
C ASN A 71 -6.29 5.46 8.07
N SER A 72 -5.88 4.23 7.81
CA SER A 72 -6.77 3.14 7.42
C SER A 72 -6.46 1.93 8.27
N ILE A 73 -7.50 1.21 8.66
CA ILE A 73 -7.42 0.03 9.52
C ILE A 73 -7.92 -1.15 8.72
N CYS A 74 -7.19 -2.26 8.78
CA CYS A 74 -7.62 -3.51 8.20
C CYS A 74 -8.77 -4.09 9.02
N LYS A 75 -9.94 -4.25 8.40
CA LYS A 75 -11.11 -4.84 9.03
C LYS A 75 -11.84 -5.79 8.10
N ASP A 76 -12.03 -7.03 8.54
CA ASP A 76 -12.66 -8.10 7.77
C ASP A 76 -12.02 -8.28 6.37
N GLY A 77 -10.68 -8.14 6.30
CA GLY A 77 -9.91 -8.20 5.06
C GLY A 77 -10.10 -7.01 4.11
N LYS A 78 -10.68 -5.90 4.58
CA LYS A 78 -10.86 -4.65 3.82
C LYS A 78 -10.28 -3.46 4.58
N TRP A 79 -9.73 -2.51 3.84
CA TRP A 79 -9.26 -1.25 4.39
C TRP A 79 -10.44 -0.32 4.71
N THR A 80 -10.43 0.31 5.88
CA THR A 80 -11.41 1.34 6.22
C THR A 80 -11.17 2.62 5.43
N ALA A 81 -12.23 3.38 5.17
CA ALA A 81 -12.15 4.60 4.39
C ALA A 81 -11.31 5.67 5.11
N VAL A 82 -10.30 6.20 4.41
CA VAL A 82 -9.52 7.35 4.88
C VAL A 82 -10.34 8.62 4.73
N GLN A 83 -10.46 9.42 5.79
CA GLN A 83 -11.25 10.65 5.81
C GLN A 83 -10.35 11.81 6.22
N VAL A 84 -9.48 12.25 5.31
CA VAL A 84 -8.52 13.33 5.55
C VAL A 84 -8.74 14.47 4.57
N THR A 85 -8.59 15.70 5.06
CA THR A 85 -8.57 16.91 4.23
C THR A 85 -7.16 17.47 4.19
N CYS A 86 -6.66 17.64 2.96
CA CYS A 86 -5.34 18.21 2.68
C CYS A 86 -5.49 19.58 2.06
N GLU A 87 -4.87 20.61 2.65
CA GLU A 87 -4.85 21.96 2.12
C GLU A 87 -3.44 22.38 1.74
N ARG A 88 -3.32 23.24 0.72
CA ARG A 88 -2.02 23.69 0.24
C ARG A 88 -1.29 24.48 1.32
N LYS A 89 -0.06 24.09 1.62
CA LYS A 89 0.84 24.85 2.47
C LYS A 89 1.17 26.17 1.77
N TYR A 90 0.76 27.29 2.34
CA TYR A 90 1.27 28.59 1.92
C TYR A 90 2.72 28.68 2.38
N LYS A 91 3.66 28.64 1.43
CA LYS A 91 5.00 29.11 1.72
C LYS A 91 4.89 30.61 1.97
N VAL A 92 5.04 31.04 3.22
CA VAL A 92 5.46 32.42 3.47
C VAL A 92 6.85 32.50 2.89
N CYS A 93 6.99 33.18 1.76
CA CYS A 93 8.30 33.58 1.28
C CYS A 93 8.83 34.59 2.29
N CYS A 94 9.76 34.14 3.15
CA CYS A 94 10.61 35.02 3.93
C CYS A 94 11.75 35.53 3.05
#